data_AF-A0A453NLR7-F1
#
_entry.id   AF-A0A453NLR7-F1
#
_cell.length_a   1.000
_cell.length_b   1.000
_cell.length_c   1.000
_cell.angle_alpha   90.00
_cell.angle_beta   90.00
_cell.angle_gamma   90.00
#
_symmetry.space_group_name_H-M   'P 1'
#
loop_
_entity.id
_entity.type
_entity.pdbx_description
1 polymer ?
#
loop_
_entity_poly.entity_id
_entity_poly.type
_entity_poly.pdbx_seq_one_letter_code
_entity_poly.pdbx_strand_id
1 'polypeptide(L)'
;MEQHVLVALALSFVGGLSTSLGALLVIVNPSPDLKRLGLLQGFAAGLMLSISFLDLAHNALNSIGFLKANLWFFAGVLFFGFVVKFIPEPTFVPTTDASKKKQTDDDGSGKDMMKKHRRQVLFSGIIT
;
A
#
# COMPACT_ATOMS: atom_id res chain seq x y z
N MET A 1 -27.38 -16.77 5.03
CA MET A 1 -27.03 -15.75 4.02
C MET A 1 -26.78 -14.40 4.69
N GLU A 2 -27.77 -13.79 5.36
CA GLU A 2 -27.66 -12.49 6.05
C GLU A 2 -26.50 -12.36 7.05
N GLN A 3 -26.25 -13.40 7.86
CA GLN A 3 -25.23 -13.36 8.91
C GLN A 3 -23.79 -13.24 8.36
N HIS A 4 -23.49 -13.84 7.20
CA HIS A 4 -22.17 -13.72 6.57
C HIS A 4 -21.93 -12.32 6.01
N VAL A 5 -22.98 -11.69 5.48
CA VAL A 5 -22.92 -10.33 4.95
C VAL A 5 -22.65 -9.33 6.07
N LEU A 6 -23.37 -9.44 7.19
CA LEU A 6 -23.15 -8.59 8.37
C LEU A 6 -21.74 -8.74 8.94
N VAL A 7 -21.24 -9.97 9.04
CA VAL A 7 -19.87 -10.24 9.53
C VAL A 7 -18.82 -9.67 8.58
N ALA A 8 -18.94 -9.91 7.26
CA ALA A 8 -18.01 -9.36 6.27
C ALA A 8 -18.01 -7.82 6.27
N LEU A 9 -19.19 -7.20 6.42
CA LEU A 9 -19.34 -5.76 6.51
C LEU A 9 -18.73 -5.19 7.80
N ALA A 10 -18.93 -5.85 8.94
CA ALA A 10 -18.30 -5.47 10.19
C ALA A 10 -16.77 -5.57 10.13
N LEU A 11 -16.23 -6.67 9.57
CA LEU A 11 -14.79 -6.85 9.35
C LEU A 11 -14.21 -5.79 8.42
N SER A 12 -14.89 -5.48 7.32
CA SER A 12 -14.47 -4.41 6.39
C SER A 12 -14.50 -3.04 7.06
N PHE A 13 -15.53 -2.75 7.86
CA PHE A 13 -15.65 -1.50 8.60
C PHE A 13 -14.54 -1.34 9.65
N VAL A 14 -14.24 -2.39 10.42
CA VAL A 14 -13.12 -2.40 11.37
C VAL A 14 -11.79 -2.22 10.65
N GLY A 15 -11.58 -2.89 9.51
CA GLY A 15 -10.41 -2.70 8.67
C GLY A 15 -10.25 -1.25 8.19
N GLY A 16 -11.33 -0.66 7.68
CA GLY A 16 -11.36 0.74 7.25
C GLY A 16 -11.12 1.75 8.37
N LEU A 17 -11.69 1.51 9.56
CA LEU A 17 -11.43 2.32 10.75
C LEU A 17 -9.96 2.22 11.20
N SER A 18 -9.36 1.03 11.13
CA SER A 18 -7.94 0.83 11.45
C SER A 18 -7.03 1.63 10.52
N THR A 19 -7.28 1.61 9.20
CA THR A 19 -6.52 2.43 8.24
C THR A 19 -6.74 3.93 8.48
N SER A 20 -7.98 4.33 8.78
CA SER A 20 -8.33 5.74 9.05
C SER A 20 -7.64 6.27 10.31
N LEU A 21 -7.57 5.45 11.37
CA LEU A 21 -6.81 5.77 12.59
C LEU A 21 -5.30 5.89 12.31
N GLY A 22 -4.76 4.99 11.49
CA GLY A 22 -3.37 5.08 11.03
C GLY A 22 -3.08 6.39 10.29
N ALA A 23 -3.97 6.80 9.38
CA ALA A 23 -3.86 8.06 8.65
C ALA A 23 -3.98 9.28 9.57
N LEU A 24 -4.91 9.26 10.53
CA LEU A 24 -5.09 10.35 11.49
C LEU A 24 -3.84 10.54 12.36
N LEU A 25 -3.20 9.45 12.78
CA LEU A 25 -1.96 9.48 13.56
C LEU A 25 -0.81 10.10 12.74
N VAL A 26 -0.73 9.79 11.44
CA VAL A 26 0.27 10.40 10.53
C VAL A 26 0.04 11.91 10.33
N ILE A 27 -1.21 12.38 10.35
CA ILE A 27 -1.53 13.81 10.22
C ILE A 27 -1.20 14.59 11.50
N VAL A 28 -1.43 14.00 12.67
CA VAL A 28 -1.20 14.64 13.97
C VAL A 28 0.28 14.65 14.36
N ASN A 29 1.04 13.62 14.02
CA ASN A 29 2.49 13.58 14.28
C ASN A 29 3.30 14.30 13.19
N PRO A 30 4.42 14.95 13.53
CA PRO A 30 5.37 15.46 12.55
C PRO A 30 5.93 14.32 11.68
N SER A 31 6.23 14.65 10.42
CA SER A 31 6.56 13.74 9.31
C SER A 31 7.24 12.45 9.76
N PRO A 32 6.60 11.27 9.53
CA PRO A 32 7.19 10.01 9.94
C PRO A 32 8.51 9.77 9.20
N ASP A 33 9.54 9.42 9.97
CA ASP A 33 10.87 9.12 9.46
C ASP A 33 10.85 7.94 8.47
N LEU A 34 11.65 8.01 7.41
CA LEU A 34 11.72 6.98 6.35
C LEU A 34 12.03 5.60 6.91
N LYS A 35 12.80 5.52 8.00
CA LYS A 35 13.11 4.27 8.71
C LYS A 35 11.87 3.63 9.33
N ARG A 36 10.99 4.44 9.93
CA ARG A 36 9.72 3.95 10.51
C ARG A 36 8.76 3.56 9.39
N LEU A 37 8.69 4.34 8.31
CA LEU A 37 7.88 4.02 7.13
C LEU A 37 8.28 2.68 6.51
N GLY A 38 9.58 2.46 6.30
CA GLY A 38 10.10 1.19 5.79
C GLY A 38 9.80 0.01 6.70
N LEU A 39 9.91 0.17 8.02
CA LEU A 39 9.56 -0.88 8.99
C LEU A 39 8.06 -1.22 8.94
N LEU A 40 7.19 -0.22 8.93
CA LEU A 40 5.74 -0.42 8.86
C LEU A 40 5.33 -1.05 7.51
N GLN A 41 5.92 -0.60 6.40
CA GLN A 41 5.65 -1.15 5.07
C GLN A 41 6.16 -2.59 4.94
N GLY A 42 7.33 -2.91 5.49
CA GLY A 42 7.85 -4.28 5.55
C GLY A 42 6.96 -5.19 6.40
N PHE A 43 6.46 -4.70 7.53
CA PHE A 43 5.49 -5.43 8.36
C PHE A 43 4.18 -5.71 7.61
N ALA A 44 3.63 -4.71 6.91
CA ALA A 44 2.42 -4.88 6.10
C ALA A 44 2.63 -5.86 4.94
N ALA A 45 3.77 -5.76 4.23
CA ALA A 45 4.12 -6.68 3.16
C ALA A 45 4.28 -8.11 3.68
N GLY A 46 4.91 -8.28 4.85
CA GLY A 46 5.06 -9.57 5.52
C GLY A 46 3.72 -10.20 5.88
N LEU A 47 2.82 -9.46 6.54
CA LEU A 47 1.48 -9.94 6.88
C LEU A 47 0.67 -10.33 5.63
N MET A 48 0.72 -9.52 4.58
CA MET A 48 0.04 -9.82 3.32
C MET A 48 0.58 -11.10 2.69
N LEU A 49 1.90 -11.30 2.71
CA LEU A 49 2.55 -12.51 2.19
C LEU A 49 2.15 -13.74 3.02
N SER A 50 2.17 -13.65 4.35
CA SER A 50 1.73 -14.74 5.23
C SER A 50 0.28 -15.15 4.97
N ILE A 51 -0.65 -14.20 4.87
CA ILE A 51 -2.06 -14.51 4.57
C ILE A 51 -2.17 -15.13 3.16
N SER A 52 -1.46 -14.58 2.18
CA SER A 52 -1.51 -15.08 0.79
C SER A 52 -1.03 -16.53 0.68
N PHE A 53 0.05 -16.90 1.37
CA PHE A 53 0.61 -18.25 1.30
C PHE A 53 -0.07 -19.25 2.25
N LEU A 54 -0.32 -18.86 3.51
CA LEU A 54 -0.86 -19.78 4.51
C LEU A 54 -2.36 -19.99 4.39
N ASP A 55 -3.10 -18.96 3.96
CA ASP A 55 -4.55 -19.05 3.80
C ASP A 55 -4.89 -19.33 2.33
N LEU A 56 -4.63 -18.38 1.44
CA LEU A 56 -5.07 -18.47 0.04
C LEU A 56 -4.41 -19.61 -0.73
N ALA A 57 -3.08 -19.72 -0.71
CA ALA A 57 -2.38 -20.75 -1.48
C ALA A 57 -2.68 -22.16 -0.92
N HIS A 58 -2.70 -22.32 0.40
CA HIS A 58 -3.05 -23.61 1.02
C HIS A 58 -4.49 -24.03 0.71
N ASN A 59 -5.44 -23.09 0.81
CA ASN A 59 -6.85 -23.34 0.48
C ASN A 59 -7.04 -23.64 -1.02
N ALA A 60 -6.33 -22.94 -1.92
CA ALA A 60 -6.37 -23.19 -3.35
C ALA A 60 -5.80 -24.56 -3.74
N LEU A 61 -4.72 -24.98 -3.08
CA LEU A 61 -4.14 -26.32 -3.27
C LEU A 61 -5.11 -27.42 -2.84
N ASN A 62 -5.76 -27.27 -1.69
CA ASN A 62 -6.73 -28.24 -1.19
C ASN A 62 -8.03 -28.28 -1.99
N SER A 63 -8.49 -27.13 -2.51
CA SER A 63 -9.78 -27.04 -3.22
C SER A 63 -9.71 -27.48 -4.69
N ILE A 64 -8.62 -27.17 -5.40
CA ILE A 64 -8.55 -27.27 -6.87
C ILE A 64 -7.40 -28.18 -7.36
N GLY A 65 -6.54 -28.64 -6.44
CA GLY A 65 -5.39 -29.50 -6.73
C GLY A 65 -4.15 -28.73 -7.20
N PHE A 66 -2.96 -29.30 -6.95
CA PHE A 66 -1.66 -28.65 -7.15
C PHE A 66 -1.45 -28.09 -8.55
N LEU A 67 -1.84 -28.84 -9.59
CA LEU A 67 -1.58 -28.46 -10.98
C LEU A 67 -2.42 -27.25 -11.43
N LYS A 68 -3.71 -27.25 -11.07
CA LYS A 68 -4.67 -26.22 -11.49
C LYS A 68 -4.49 -24.93 -10.68
N ALA A 69 -4.18 -25.06 -9.39
CA ALA A 69 -3.85 -23.94 -8.52
C ALA A 69 -2.60 -23.19 -8.98
N ASN A 70 -1.52 -23.90 -9.34
CA ASN A 70 -0.31 -23.27 -9.88
C ASN A 70 -0.57 -22.53 -11.19
N LEU A 71 -1.35 -23.13 -12.11
CA LEU A 71 -1.65 -22.50 -13.40
C LEU A 71 -2.42 -21.19 -13.22
N TRP A 72 -3.41 -21.17 -12.32
CA TRP A 72 -4.15 -19.94 -11.98
C TRP A 72 -3.30 -18.92 -11.21
N PHE A 73 -2.40 -19.37 -10.33
CA PHE A 73 -1.47 -18.51 -9.63
C PHE A 73 -0.55 -17.78 -10.61
N PHE A 74 0.10 -18.50 -11.53
CA PHE A 74 0.95 -17.89 -12.56
C PHE A 74 0.17 -16.98 -13.51
N ALA A 75 -1.05 -17.36 -13.89
CA ALA A 75 -1.92 -16.50 -14.69
C ALA A 75 -2.26 -15.18 -13.96
N GLY A 76 -2.56 -15.25 -12.66
CA GLY A 76 -2.82 -14.08 -11.82
C GLY A 76 -1.60 -13.16 -11.69
N VAL A 77 -0.41 -13.73 -11.48
CA VAL A 77 0.84 -12.96 -11.42
C VAL A 77 1.14 -12.27 -12.77
N LEU A 78 0.97 -12.98 -13.88
CA LEU A 78 1.17 -12.41 -15.21
C LEU A 78 0.18 -11.28 -15.51
N PHE A 79 -1.09 -11.47 -15.15
CA PHE A 79 -2.13 -10.44 -15.27
C PHE A 79 -1.80 -9.21 -14.43
N PHE A 80 -1.41 -9.40 -13.16
CA PHE A 80 -1.00 -8.29 -12.29
C PHE A 80 0.19 -7.52 -12.86
N GLY A 81 1.20 -8.22 -13.39
CA GLY A 81 2.34 -7.59 -14.07
C GLY A 81 1.92 -6.76 -15.29
N PHE A 82 0.93 -7.23 -16.06
CA PHE A 82 0.36 -6.46 -17.17
C PHE A 82 -0.37 -5.21 -16.68
N VAL A 83 -1.15 -5.30 -15.61
CA VAL A 83 -1.86 -4.16 -14.99
C VAL A 83 -0.87 -3.10 -14.51
N VAL A 84 0.21 -3.51 -13.82
CA VAL A 84 1.28 -2.59 -13.38
C VAL A 84 1.96 -1.91 -14.55
N LYS A 85 2.19 -2.61 -15.67
CA LYS A 85 2.73 -2.01 -16.89
C LYS A 85 1.75 -1.04 -17.56
N PHE A 86 0.45 -1.32 -17.47
CA PHE A 86 -0.61 -0.52 -18.07
C PHE A 86 -0.93 0.75 -17.28
N ILE A 87 -0.69 0.74 -15.97
CA ILE A 87 -0.77 1.91 -15.09
C ILE A 87 0.66 2.40 -14.85
N PRO A 88 1.25 3.16 -15.79
CA PRO A 88 2.57 3.73 -15.58
C PRO A 88 2.54 4.61 -14.34
N GLU A 89 3.30 4.21 -13.33
CA GLU A 89 3.42 5.03 -12.13
C GLU A 89 4.14 6.35 -12.46
N PRO A 90 3.71 7.49 -11.89
CA PRO A 90 4.53 8.68 -11.89
C PRO A 90 5.86 8.35 -11.18
N THR A 91 6.95 8.51 -11.92
CA THR A 91 8.33 8.29 -11.47
C THR A 91 8.73 9.33 -10.42
N PHE A 92 8.34 9.10 -9.18
CA PHE A 92 9.10 9.58 -8.02
C PHE A 92 10.09 8.48 -7.66
N VAL A 93 11.24 8.49 -8.34
CA VAL A 93 12.41 7.69 -8.00
C VAL A 93 13.52 8.65 -7.63
N PRO A 94 14.22 8.38 -6.53
CA PRO A 94 15.65 8.24 -6.64
C PRO A 94 15.97 6.78 -6.38
N THR A 95 16.13 5.92 -7.39
CA THR A 95 16.42 4.45 -7.48
C THR A 95 17.30 3.71 -6.43
N THR A 96 16.80 2.68 -5.72
CA THR A 96 17.51 1.43 -5.34
C THR A 96 16.64 0.35 -5.89
N ASP A 97 17.16 -0.28 -6.91
CA ASP A 97 16.61 -1.47 -7.49
C ASP A 97 16.98 -2.65 -6.61
N ALA A 98 16.00 -3.11 -5.84
CA ALA A 98 15.69 -4.53 -5.75
C ALA A 98 14.15 -4.61 -5.86
N SER A 99 13.69 -4.42 -7.11
CA SER A 99 12.30 -4.13 -7.51
C SER A 99 11.86 -2.67 -7.29
N LYS A 100 12.63 -1.78 -7.95
CA LYS A 100 12.38 -0.39 -8.36
C LYS A 100 11.13 0.33 -7.81
N LYS A 101 11.26 0.91 -6.61
CA LYS A 101 11.04 2.35 -6.34
C LYS A 101 11.63 2.71 -4.97
N LYS A 102 12.89 3.17 -4.94
CA LYS A 102 13.43 3.89 -3.77
C LYS A 102 12.65 5.21 -3.64
N GLN A 103 12.56 5.68 -2.41
CA GLN A 103 12.97 7.05 -2.09
C GLN A 103 13.73 7.02 -0.77
N THR A 104 15.05 7.00 -0.88
CA THR A 104 15.97 7.42 0.18
C THR A 104 16.16 8.92 -0.03
N ASP A 105 15.64 9.75 0.86
CA ASP A 105 16.06 11.16 0.97
C ASP A 105 16.42 11.40 2.43
N ASP A 106 17.71 11.27 2.72
CA ASP A 106 18.35 11.88 3.88
C ASP A 106 18.94 13.22 3.44
N ASP A 107 18.96 14.16 4.38
CA ASP A 107 19.78 15.37 4.44
C ASP A 107 19.36 16.68 3.69
N GLY A 108 18.81 17.61 4.47
CA GLY A 108 19.62 18.78 4.82
C GLY A 108 19.77 19.99 3.88
N SER A 109 18.79 20.42 3.08
CA SER A 109 18.92 21.75 2.41
C SER A 109 17.62 22.40 1.86
N GLY A 110 16.51 22.40 2.60
CA GLY A 110 15.20 22.85 2.07
C GLY A 110 14.44 23.91 2.85
N LYS A 111 14.98 24.42 3.97
CA LYS A 111 14.22 25.23 4.93
C LYS A 111 13.72 26.59 4.39
N ASP A 112 14.31 27.12 3.32
CA ASP A 112 13.96 28.46 2.81
C ASP A 112 12.89 28.47 1.70
N MET A 113 12.75 27.40 0.90
CA MET A 113 11.78 27.37 -0.21
C MET A 113 10.37 26.91 0.16
N MET A 114 10.18 26.24 1.31
CA MET A 114 8.90 25.62 1.67
C MET A 114 7.82 26.60 2.14
N LYS A 115 8.17 27.82 2.58
CA LYS A 115 7.19 28.77 3.12
C LYS A 115 6.33 29.45 2.05
N LYS A 116 6.83 29.54 0.81
CA LYS A 116 6.15 30.27 -0.29
C LYS A 116 5.03 29.46 -0.93
N HIS A 117 5.21 28.14 -1.07
CA HIS A 117 4.24 27.28 -1.75
C HIS A 117 2.99 26.96 -0.90
N ARG A 118 3.14 26.93 0.43
CA ARG A 118 2.00 26.69 1.35
C ARG A 118 0.92 27.76 1.30
N ARG A 119 1.25 29.02 0.97
CA ARG A 119 0.25 30.08 0.82
C ARG A 119 -0.55 29.92 -0.47
N GLN A 120 0.07 29.45 -1.55
CA GLN A 120 -0.58 29.34 -2.85
C GLN A 120 -1.64 28.22 -2.88
N VAL A 121 -1.42 27.12 -2.16
CA VAL A 121 -2.40 26.03 -2.06
C VAL A 121 -3.61 26.36 -1.17
N LEU A 122 -3.43 27.24 -0.17
CA LEU A 122 -4.54 27.75 0.66
C LEU A 122 -5.47 28.69 -0.13
N PHE A 123 -4.93 29.48 -1.07
CA PHE A 123 -5.74 30.35 -1.92
C PHE A 123 -6.51 29.59 -3.01
N SER A 124 -6.02 28.43 -3.47
CA SER A 124 -6.73 27.63 -4.48
C SER A 124 -7.96 26.89 -3.93
N GLY A 125 -7.99 26.58 -2.63
CA GLY A 125 -9.12 25.90 -1.99
C GLY A 125 -10.30 26.81 -1.61
N ILE A 126 -10.13 28.14 -1.69
CA ILE A 126 -11.21 29.11 -1.41
C ILE A 126 -11.90 29.57 -2.70
N ILE A 127 -11.29 29.34 -3.86
CA ILE A 127 -11.75 29.85 -5.17
C ILE A 127 -12.29 28.72 -6.08
N THR A 128 -12.18 27.45 -5.67
CA THR A 128 -12.86 26.30 -6.30
C THR A 128 -13.98 25.81 -5.39
#